data_AF-A0A535MTX5-F1
#
_entry.id   AF-A0A535MTX5-F1
#
_cell.length_a   1.000
_cell.length_b   1.000
_cell.length_c   1.000
_cell.angle_alpha   90.00
_cell.angle_beta   90.00
_cell.angle_gamma   90.00
#
_symmetry.space_group_name_H-M   'P 1'
#
loop_
_entity.id
_entity.type
_entity.pdbx_description
1 polymer ?
#
loop_
_entity_poly.entity_id
_entity_poly.type
_entity_poly.pdbx_seq_one_letter_code
_entity_poly.pdbx_strand_id
1 'polypeptide(L)' 'VGAGPAGTAAALFAARRGYRVIVVDKQAFPRDKPCGEGLMPGGRPVLRELELEDAIVSGGAPPLHGIQFGLAG' A
#
# COMPACT_ATOMS: atom_id res chain seq x y z
N VAL A 1 0.14 -13.49 -7.47
CA VAL A 1 -1.20 -13.26 -8.07
C VAL A 1 -1.95 -12.32 -7.15
N GLY A 2 -2.51 -11.24 -7.70
CA GLY A 2 -3.08 -10.09 -6.98
C GLY A 2 -2.19 -8.85 -7.08
N ALA A 3 -2.75 -7.75 -7.60
CA ALA A 3 -2.13 -6.44 -7.74
C ALA A 3 -2.64 -5.45 -6.67
N GLY A 4 -2.95 -5.96 -5.46
CA GLY A 4 -3.16 -5.11 -4.28
C GLY A 4 -1.84 -4.63 -3.67
N PRO A 5 -1.88 -3.78 -2.62
CA PRO A 5 -0.69 -3.14 -2.06
C PRO A 5 0.44 -4.11 -1.69
N ALA A 6 0.12 -5.23 -1.05
CA ALA A 6 1.12 -6.24 -0.71
C ALA A 6 1.73 -6.93 -1.95
N GLY A 7 0.90 -7.24 -2.95
CA GLY A 7 1.33 -7.93 -4.17
C GLY A 7 2.20 -7.05 -5.06
N THR A 8 1.83 -5.78 -5.23
CA THR A 8 2.63 -4.81 -5.99
C THR A 8 3.92 -4.43 -5.26
N ALA A 9 3.88 -4.28 -3.93
CA ALA A 9 5.09 -4.05 -3.13
C ALA A 9 6.08 -5.23 -3.26
N ALA A 10 5.60 -6.47 -3.11
CA ALA A 10 6.43 -7.66 -3.28
C ALA A 10 7.02 -7.76 -4.70
N ALA A 11 6.20 -7.48 -5.72
CA ALA A 11 6.64 -7.47 -7.11
C ALA A 11 7.71 -6.41 -7.37
N LEU A 12 7.57 -5.21 -6.80
CA LEU A 12 8.54 -4.13 -6.93
C LEU A 12 9.86 -4.47 -6.23
N PHE A 13 9.81 -5.05 -5.03
CA PHE A 13 11.00 -5.53 -4.33
C PHE A 13 11.75 -6.62 -5.10
N ALA A 14 11.02 -7.54 -5.74
CA ALA A 14 11.61 -8.57 -6.59
C ALA A 14 12.19 -7.97 -7.87
N ALA A 15 11.47 -7.06 -8.54
CA ALA A 15 11.97 -6.39 -9.74
C ALA A 15 13.27 -5.60 -9.47
N ARG A 16 13.34 -4.87 -8.35
CA ARG A 16 14.55 -4.14 -7.91
C ARG A 16 15.74 -5.05 -7.60
N ARG A 17 15.50 -6.33 -7.30
CA ARG A 17 16.54 -7.36 -7.13
C ARG A 17 16.96 -8.03 -8.45
N GLY A 18 16.46 -7.54 -9.59
CA GLY A 18 16.83 -8.03 -10.93
C GLY A 18 16.00 -9.20 -11.43
N TYR A 19 14.92 -9.58 -10.73
CA TYR A 19 14.03 -10.64 -11.21
C TYR A 19 13.08 -10.13 -12.29
N ARG A 20 12.78 -10.98 -13.27
CA ARG A 20 11.69 -10.75 -14.23
C ARG A 20 10.37 -11.10 -13.54
N VAL A 21 9.54 -10.09 -13.27
CA VAL A 21 8.29 -10.23 -12.52
C VAL A 21 7.09 -9.95 -13.41
N ILE A 22 6.04 -10.76 -13.26
CA ILE A 22 4.72 -10.50 -13.85
C ILE A 22 3.71 -10.42 -12.70
N VAL A 23 2.88 -9.37 -12.71
CA VAL A 23 1.75 -9.23 -11.80
C VAL A 23 0.47 -9.50 -12.57
N VAL A 24 -0.37 -10.36 -12.03
CA VAL A 24 -1.68 -10.70 -12.61
C VAL A 24 -2.74 -10.42 -11.56
N ASP A 25 -3.78 -9.68 -11.92
CA ASP A 25 -4.97 -9.45 -11.12
C ASP A 25 -6.22 -9.83 -11.93
N LYS A 26 -7.28 -10.25 -11.24
CA LYS A 26 -8.56 -10.59 -11.87
C LYS A 26 -9.32 -9.33 -12.27
N GLN A 27 -9.10 -8.22 -11.57
CA GLN A 27 -9.85 -6.99 -11.75
C GLN A 27 -9.14 -6.02 -12.71
N ALA A 28 -9.94 -5.25 -13.46
CA ALA A 28 -9.44 -4.09 -14.19
C ALA A 28 -9.23 -2.90 -13.23
N PHE A 29 -8.24 -2.04 -13.52
CA PHE A 29 -7.92 -0.87 -12.72
C PHE A 29 -8.33 0.44 -13.41
N PRO A 30 -8.65 1.51 -12.67
CA PRO A 30 -8.78 1.56 -11.21
C PRO A 30 -10.00 0.76 -10.72
N ARG A 31 -9.92 0.18 -9.52
CA ARG A 31 -11.01 -0.60 -8.92
C ARG A 31 -11.40 -0.02 -7.58
N ASP A 32 -12.69 -0.03 -7.30
CA ASP A 32 -13.20 0.30 -5.98
C ASP A 32 -12.85 -0.82 -4.98
N LYS A 33 -12.19 -0.46 -3.88
CA LYS A 33 -11.82 -1.41 -2.83
C LYS A 33 -11.80 -0.71 -1.47
N PRO A 34 -12.85 -0.89 -0.65
CA PRO A 34 -13.01 -0.14 0.59
C PRO A 34 -12.13 -0.64 1.75
N CYS A 35 -11.35 -1.71 1.57
CA CYS A 35 -10.45 -2.18 2.62
C CYS A 35 -9.02 -1.68 2.36
N GLY A 36 -8.36 -1.22 3.42
CA GLY A 36 -6.96 -0.76 3.34
C GLY A 36 -6.80 0.71 2.95
N GLU A 37 -7.81 1.54 3.20
CA GLU A 37 -7.76 2.99 2.97
C GLU A 37 -6.81 3.71 3.93
N GLY A 38 -6.55 3.12 5.11
CA GLY A 38 -5.61 3.64 6.09
C GLY A 38 -4.24 2.96 6.03
N LEU A 39 -3.17 3.77 6.00
CA LEU A 39 -1.80 3.29 6.19
C LEU A 39 -1.40 3.42 7.66
N MET A 40 -1.14 2.29 8.32
CA MET A 40 -0.59 2.29 9.67
C MET A 40 0.87 2.77 9.68
N PRO A 41 1.38 3.35 10.79
CA PRO A 41 2.74 3.87 10.87
C PRO A 41 3.83 2.89 10.42
N GLY A 42 3.66 1.59 10.69
CA GLY A 42 4.59 0.54 10.27
C GLY A 42 4.71 0.33 8.75
N GLY A 43 3.76 0.80 7.94
CA GLY A 43 3.84 0.73 6.49
C GLY A 43 4.69 1.84 5.85
N ARG A 44 4.92 2.94 6.57
CA ARG A 44 5.65 4.10 6.07
C ARG A 44 7.14 3.82 5.76
N PRO A 45 7.89 3.07 6.58
CA PRO A 45 9.26 2.65 6.24
C PRO A 45 9.32 1.84 4.93
N VAL A 46 8.33 0.99 4.67
CA VAL A 46 8.26 0.20 3.42
C VAL A 46 8.07 1.11 2.21
N LEU A 47 7.20 2.11 2.30
CA LEU A 47 7.03 3.09 1.22
C LEU A 47 8.31 3.89 0.94
N ARG A 48 9.09 4.22 1.98
CA ARG A 48 10.38 4.87 1.83
C ARG A 48 11.39 4.00 1.11
N GLU A 49 11.51 2.73 1.52
CA GLU A 49 12.40 1.77 0.87
C GLU A 49 12.01 1.55 -0.59
N LEU A 50 10.70 1.61 -0.90
CA LEU A 50 10.17 1.53 -2.26
C LEU A 50 10.21 2.86 -3.02
N GLU A 51 10.63 3.97 -2.40
CA GLU A 51 10.65 5.33 -2.98
C GLU A 51 9.26 5.79 -3.47
N LEU A 52 8.20 5.40 -2.75
CA LEU A 52 6.80 5.71 -3.08
C LEU A 52 6.18 6.71 -2.10
N GLU A 53 6.88 7.11 -1.03
CA GLU A 53 6.32 7.97 0.01
C GLU A 53 5.79 9.30 -0.56
N ASP A 54 6.60 10.01 -1.35
CA ASP A 54 6.22 11.31 -1.91
C ASP A 54 5.03 11.20 -2.88
N ALA A 55 4.97 10.12 -3.66
CA ALA A 55 3.86 9.85 -4.56
C ALA A 55 2.54 9.59 -3.81
N ILE A 56 2.60 8.94 -2.65
CA ILE A 56 1.42 8.71 -1.79
C ILE A 56 1.00 9.99 -1.09
N VAL A 57 1.95 10.76 -0.52
CA VAL A 57 1.66 12.01 0.19
C VAL A 57 1.08 13.07 -0.75
N SER A 58 1.61 13.18 -1.98
CA SER A 58 1.07 14.10 -2.99
C SER A 58 -0.33 13.72 -3.48
N GLY A 59 -0.80 12.51 -3.20
CA GLY A 59 -2.18 12.07 -3.46
C GLY A 59 -3.24 12.77 -2.59
N GLY A 60 -2.84 13.55 -1.59
CA GLY A 60 -3.75 14.41 -0.81
C GLY A 60 -4.54 13.68 0.28
N ALA A 61 -4.18 12.43 0.61
CA ALA A 61 -4.79 11.72 1.73
C ALA A 61 -4.47 12.43 3.06
N PRO A 62 -5.46 12.67 3.94
CA PRO A 62 -5.23 13.34 5.21
C PRO A 62 -4.42 12.47 6.18
N PRO A 63 -3.59 13.07 7.06
CA PRO A 63 -2.84 12.31 8.06
C PRO A 63 -3.77 11.69 9.11
N LEU A 64 -3.49 10.43 9.46
CA LEU A 64 -4.12 9.72 10.59
C LEU A 64 -3.26 9.90 11.85
N HIS A 65 -3.80 10.58 12.86
CA HIS A 65 -3.08 10.89 14.10
C HIS A 65 -3.20 9.81 15.17
N GLY A 66 -4.17 8.91 15.06
CA GLY A 66 -4.39 7.86 16.04
C GLY A 66 -5.70 7.12 15.79
N ILE A 67 -5.87 6.04 16.56
CA ILE A 67 -7.10 5.25 16.61
C ILE A 67 -7.46 5.13 18.09
N GLN A 68 -8.72 5.45 18.43
CA GLN A 68 -9.24 5.29 19.77
C GLN A 68 -10.24 4.15 19.78
N PHE A 69 -10.06 3.19 20.69
CA PHE A 69 -11.01 2.12 20.93
C PHE A 69 -11.82 2.44 22.19
N GLY A 70 -13.12 2.63 22.04
CA GLY A 70 -14.03 2.69 23.18
C GLY A 70 -14.39 1.27 23.61
N LEU A 71 -14.17 0.92 24.86
CA LEU A 71 -14.74 -0.29 25.46
C LEU A 71 -16.04 0.13 26.14
N ALA A 72 -17.12 -0.62 25.90
CA ALA A 72 -18.37 -0.41 26.63
C ALA A 72 -18.15 -0.76 28.11
N GLY A 73 -18.37 0.23 28.97
CA GLY A 73 -18.56 0.09 30.41
C GLY A 73 -19.89 0.75 30.77
#